data_AF-A0A7K1DGZ7-F1
#
_entry.id   AF-A0A7K1DGZ7-F1
#
_cell.length_a   1.000
_cell.length_b   1.000
_cell.length_c   1.000
_cell.angle_alpha   90.00
_cell.angle_beta   90.00
_cell.angle_gamma   90.00
#
_symmetry.space_group_name_H-M   'P 1'
#
loop_
_entity.id
_entity.type
_entity.pdbx_description
1 polymer ?
#
loop_
_entity_poly.entity_id
_entity_poly.type
_entity_poly.pdbx_seq_one_letter_code
_entity_poly.pdbx_strand_id
1 'polypeptide(L)'
;MLKQTGPGVGHIWLKVLLAVICSTVAGLGFASSSVSAADDGEFFIIASVQNQVLVNDVPERTPVAGALIKVTTSDGTLIGEGITGADGLCKVAVPTRDNYLIDIDTTSLPNGLTLIDAAKAQVKVDQVLFTTNTKRVTFFTGDSGVSGSTEIERYLQRLTDGIRLGIIIAMCSVGLSLVIGTTGVTNFAHGEMVTFGALLAFFFNVHLNIPILISGPLVILLGGCFGLLINWGIFARLTKRGIGSNSQLVVSLGLSLMLINLFLFLFGGRTKQLTSFSKQVNLEIGPIGITPRDLTTAILGIIILLSVAFSLQRSRLGKAIRAVSDNVQLASATGIDTQKVIR
;
A
#
# COMPACT_ATOMS: atom_id res chain seq x y z
N MET A 1 47.07 26.50 -25.22
CA MET A 1 47.35 26.45 -23.78
C MET A 1 46.06 26.02 -23.07
N LEU A 2 45.83 24.71 -23.00
CA LEU A 2 44.60 24.09 -22.49
C LEU A 2 44.69 23.95 -20.98
N LYS A 3 43.86 24.68 -20.24
CA LYS A 3 43.74 24.54 -18.78
C LYS A 3 42.82 23.35 -18.49
N GLN A 4 43.41 22.18 -18.27
CA GLN A 4 42.73 21.04 -17.69
C GLN A 4 42.25 21.40 -16.28
N THR A 5 40.94 21.51 -16.09
CA THR A 5 40.31 21.54 -14.77
C THR A 5 40.24 20.10 -14.26
N GLY A 6 40.91 19.83 -13.14
CA GLY A 6 40.92 18.51 -12.50
C GLY A 6 39.50 18.03 -12.10
N PRO A 7 39.32 16.72 -11.87
CA PRO A 7 38.02 16.14 -11.58
C PRO A 7 37.46 16.72 -10.28
N GLY A 8 36.40 17.51 -10.40
CA GLY A 8 35.73 18.15 -9.28
C GLY A 8 35.20 17.12 -8.27
N VAL A 9 35.42 17.41 -6.99
CA VAL A 9 35.02 16.62 -5.81
C VAL A 9 33.56 16.11 -5.86
N GLY A 10 32.67 16.80 -6.59
CA GLY A 10 31.29 16.36 -6.83
C GLY A 10 31.14 15.03 -7.59
N HIS A 11 32.10 14.65 -8.44
CA HIS A 11 32.05 13.37 -9.16
C HIS A 11 32.38 12.16 -8.28
N ILE A 12 33.11 12.36 -7.19
CA ILE A 12 33.53 11.27 -6.27
C ILE A 12 32.35 10.87 -5.38
N TRP A 13 31.69 11.84 -4.75
CA TRP A 13 30.49 11.60 -3.96
C TRP A 13 29.35 10.98 -4.78
N LEU A 14 29.21 11.40 -6.04
CA LEU A 14 28.22 10.85 -6.96
C LEU A 14 28.51 9.38 -7.32
N LYS A 15 29.78 9.00 -7.51
CA LYS A 15 30.18 7.60 -7.75
C LYS A 15 29.95 6.72 -6.52
N VAL A 16 30.24 7.23 -5.33
CA VAL A 16 29.98 6.53 -4.06
C VAL A 16 28.48 6.28 -3.88
N LEU A 17 27.65 7.27 -4.18
CA LEU A 17 26.21 7.20 -4.04
C LEU A 17 25.54 6.34 -5.14
N LEU A 18 26.08 6.33 -6.36
CA LEU A 18 25.76 5.33 -7.39
C LEU A 18 26.14 3.91 -6.96
N ALA A 19 27.27 3.74 -6.30
CA ALA A 19 27.71 2.44 -5.77
C ALA A 19 26.84 1.97 -4.60
N VAL A 20 26.36 2.89 -3.75
CA VAL A 20 25.40 2.55 -2.67
C VAL A 20 24.05 2.14 -3.25
N ILE A 21 23.50 2.87 -4.22
CA ILE A 21 22.23 2.48 -4.87
C ILE A 21 22.40 1.19 -5.66
N CYS A 22 23.46 1.06 -6.46
CA CYS A 22 23.73 -0.20 -7.18
C CYS A 22 24.03 -1.36 -6.23
N SER A 23 24.63 -1.18 -5.06
CA SER A 23 24.83 -2.26 -4.09
C SER A 23 23.55 -2.61 -3.35
N THR A 24 22.69 -1.64 -3.02
CA THR A 24 21.35 -1.93 -2.52
C THR A 24 20.47 -2.61 -3.57
N VAL A 25 20.70 -2.36 -4.86
CA VAL A 25 19.98 -3.00 -5.97
C VAL A 25 20.60 -4.35 -6.36
N ALA A 26 21.92 -4.50 -6.30
CA ALA A 26 22.62 -5.75 -6.61
C ALA A 26 22.53 -6.77 -5.46
N GLY A 27 22.40 -6.31 -4.21
CA GLY A 27 22.03 -7.14 -3.07
C GLY A 27 20.59 -7.70 -3.15
N LEU A 28 19.80 -7.31 -4.16
CA LEU A 28 18.45 -7.84 -4.44
C LEU A 28 18.47 -9.08 -5.35
N GLY A 29 19.61 -9.49 -5.89
CA GLY A 29 19.72 -10.71 -6.69
C GLY A 29 20.12 -11.91 -5.82
N PHE A 30 19.44 -13.04 -5.99
CA PHE A 30 19.74 -14.37 -5.38
C PHE A 30 19.05 -14.76 -4.08
N ALA A 31 17.81 -14.30 -3.85
CA ALA A 31 16.86 -15.10 -3.09
C ALA A 31 15.79 -15.63 -4.04
N SER A 32 16.08 -16.75 -4.71
CA SER A 32 15.08 -17.49 -5.47
C SER A 32 14.01 -17.98 -4.50
N SER A 33 12.89 -17.26 -4.37
CA SER A 33 11.69 -17.86 -3.80
C SER A 33 11.17 -18.86 -4.82
N SER A 34 11.39 -20.15 -4.57
CA SER A 34 10.72 -21.21 -5.32
C SER A 34 9.22 -20.97 -5.20
N VAL A 35 8.58 -20.60 -6.31
CA VAL A 35 7.14 -20.71 -6.45
C VAL A 35 6.85 -22.21 -6.40
N SER A 36 6.44 -22.70 -5.23
CA SER A 36 5.78 -24.00 -5.17
C SER A 36 4.57 -23.88 -6.09
N ALA A 37 4.56 -24.68 -7.15
CA ALA A 37 3.36 -24.93 -7.92
C ALA A 37 2.24 -25.30 -6.94
N ALA A 38 1.07 -24.69 -7.12
CA ALA A 38 -0.11 -25.10 -6.40
C ALA A 38 -0.40 -26.55 -6.81
N ASP A 39 -0.22 -27.46 -5.86
CA ASP A 39 -0.59 -28.86 -5.96
C ASP A 39 -2.09 -28.95 -6.31
N ASP A 40 -2.44 -29.90 -7.19
CA ASP A 40 -3.81 -30.32 -7.56
C ASP A 40 -4.48 -31.00 -6.34
N GLY A 41 -4.54 -30.28 -5.23
CA GLY A 41 -5.12 -30.72 -3.97
C GLY A 41 -6.57 -30.26 -3.88
N GLU A 42 -7.40 -31.12 -3.29
CA GLU A 42 -8.80 -30.84 -2.95
C GLU A 42 -8.96 -29.45 -2.29
N PHE A 43 -9.91 -28.66 -2.75
CA PHE A 43 -10.20 -27.36 -2.15
C PHE A 43 -11.12 -27.55 -0.95
N PHE A 44 -10.88 -26.78 0.13
CA PHE A 44 -11.71 -26.86 1.33
C PHE A 44 -12.24 -25.50 1.75
N ILE A 45 -13.52 -25.47 2.11
CA ILE A 45 -14.11 -24.39 2.90
C ILE A 45 -14.14 -24.84 4.35
N ILE A 46 -13.46 -24.09 5.21
CA ILE A 46 -13.47 -24.30 6.66
C ILE A 46 -14.39 -23.25 7.26
N ALA A 47 -15.59 -23.67 7.63
CA ALA A 47 -16.51 -22.81 8.34
C ALA A 47 -16.30 -22.97 9.85
N SER A 48 -16.18 -21.87 10.57
CA SER A 48 -15.94 -21.82 12.01
C SER A 48 -17.09 -21.09 12.68
N VAL A 49 -17.67 -21.67 13.73
CA VAL A 49 -18.72 -21.02 14.51
C VAL A 49 -18.19 -20.80 15.93
N GLN A 50 -18.19 -19.54 16.34
CA GLN A 50 -17.65 -19.13 17.64
C GLN A 50 -18.66 -18.26 18.37
N ASN A 51 -18.95 -18.62 19.63
CA ASN A 51 -19.72 -17.79 20.53
C ASN A 51 -18.81 -16.71 21.12
N GLN A 52 -19.23 -15.46 21.00
CA GLN A 52 -18.49 -14.30 21.46
C GLN A 52 -19.25 -13.67 22.64
N VAL A 53 -18.59 -13.62 23.80
CA VAL A 53 -19.11 -12.99 25.01
C VAL A 53 -18.12 -11.91 25.45
N LEU A 54 -18.60 -10.74 25.85
CA LEU A 54 -17.76 -9.70 26.41
C LEU A 54 -17.48 -10.00 27.89
N VAL A 55 -16.21 -10.20 28.24
CA VAL A 55 -15.74 -10.27 29.62
C VAL A 55 -14.81 -9.08 29.85
N ASN A 56 -15.21 -8.11 30.66
CA ASN A 56 -14.46 -6.87 30.92
C ASN A 56 -14.08 -6.10 29.64
N ASP A 57 -15.03 -5.88 28.73
CA ASP A 57 -14.82 -5.22 27.42
C ASP A 57 -13.83 -5.92 26.47
N VAL A 58 -13.36 -7.13 26.81
CA VAL A 58 -12.55 -7.97 25.93
C VAL A 58 -13.44 -9.09 25.36
N PRO A 59 -13.49 -9.26 24.02
CA PRO A 59 -14.27 -10.33 23.43
C PRO A 59 -13.58 -11.68 23.65
N GLU A 60 -14.17 -12.52 24.49
CA GLU A 60 -13.77 -13.91 24.68
C GLU A 60 -14.55 -14.79 23.69
N ARG A 61 -13.85 -15.71 23.01
CA ARG A 61 -14.42 -16.55 21.95
C ARG A 61 -14.36 -18.00 22.33
N THR A 62 -15.52 -18.65 22.40
CA THR A 62 -15.66 -20.08 22.68
C THR A 62 -16.20 -20.80 21.44
N PRO A 63 -15.67 -21.97 21.07
CA PRO A 63 -16.17 -22.71 19.91
C PRO A 63 -17.60 -23.23 20.15
N VAL A 64 -18.44 -23.21 19.11
CA VAL A 64 -19.82 -23.73 19.16
C VAL A 64 -19.94 -24.97 18.27
N ALA A 65 -20.25 -26.10 18.90
CA ALA A 65 -20.55 -27.35 18.22
C ALA A 65 -22.02 -27.41 17.79
N GLY A 66 -22.34 -28.19 16.76
CA GLY A 66 -23.72 -28.51 16.37
C GLY A 66 -24.39 -27.57 15.38
N ALA A 67 -23.70 -26.54 14.87
CA ALA A 67 -24.24 -25.65 13.85
C ALA A 67 -24.17 -26.30 12.45
N LEU A 68 -25.28 -26.31 11.72
CA LEU A 68 -25.37 -26.84 10.36
C LEU A 68 -24.97 -25.76 9.35
N ILE A 69 -24.00 -26.09 8.52
CA ILE A 69 -23.45 -25.18 7.52
C ILE A 69 -23.64 -25.80 6.14
N LYS A 70 -24.24 -25.03 5.23
CA LYS A 70 -24.50 -25.41 3.84
C LYS A 70 -23.61 -24.60 2.93
N VAL A 71 -22.97 -25.27 1.98
CA VAL A 71 -22.17 -24.64 0.93
C VAL A 71 -22.91 -24.83 -0.39
N THR A 72 -23.30 -23.72 -0.99
CA THR A 72 -24.08 -23.64 -2.23
C THR A 72 -23.29 -22.88 -3.29
N THR A 73 -23.39 -23.27 -4.56
CA THR A 73 -22.88 -22.45 -5.69
C THR A 73 -23.72 -21.18 -5.85
N SER A 74 -23.19 -20.14 -6.51
CA SER A 74 -23.96 -18.93 -6.87
C SER A 74 -25.28 -19.21 -7.61
N ASP A 75 -25.39 -20.36 -8.26
CA ASP A 75 -26.58 -20.80 -9.02
C ASP A 75 -27.58 -21.60 -8.17
N GLY A 76 -27.38 -21.69 -6.85
CA GLY A 76 -28.30 -22.35 -5.92
C GLY A 76 -28.12 -23.88 -5.81
N THR A 77 -27.10 -24.46 -6.43
CA THR A 77 -26.81 -25.90 -6.34
C THR A 77 -26.02 -26.22 -5.07
N LEU A 78 -26.50 -27.18 -4.27
CA LEU A 78 -25.86 -27.58 -3.02
C LEU A 78 -24.66 -28.49 -3.29
N ILE A 79 -23.48 -28.12 -2.78
CA ILE A 79 -22.23 -28.85 -2.97
C ILE A 79 -21.94 -29.76 -1.79
N GLY A 80 -22.20 -29.28 -0.58
CA GLY A 80 -21.96 -30.04 0.64
C GLY A 80 -22.55 -29.37 1.86
N GLU A 81 -22.89 -30.19 2.85
CA GLU A 81 -23.31 -29.75 4.18
C GLU A 81 -22.35 -30.34 5.21
N GLY A 82 -22.18 -29.65 6.33
CA GLY A 82 -21.45 -30.21 7.46
C GLY A 82 -21.82 -29.54 8.77
N ILE A 83 -21.61 -30.29 9.86
CA ILE A 83 -21.94 -29.88 11.22
C ILE A 83 -20.64 -29.49 11.93
N THR A 84 -20.67 -28.43 12.74
CA THR A 84 -19.49 -28.02 13.52
C THR A 84 -19.17 -29.03 14.64
N GLY A 85 -17.90 -29.42 14.74
CA GLY A 85 -17.38 -30.28 15.80
C GLY A 85 -17.20 -29.55 17.13
N ALA A 86 -16.64 -30.25 18.14
CA ALA A 86 -16.32 -29.69 19.46
C ALA A 86 -15.29 -28.54 19.42
N ASP A 87 -14.54 -28.43 18.33
CA ASP A 87 -13.61 -27.33 18.02
C ASP A 87 -14.30 -26.14 17.33
N GLY A 88 -15.61 -26.21 17.10
CA GLY A 88 -16.39 -25.18 16.41
C GLY A 88 -16.02 -25.07 14.93
N LEU A 89 -15.43 -26.10 14.33
CA LEU A 89 -15.03 -26.12 12.93
C LEU A 89 -15.84 -27.16 12.14
N CYS A 90 -16.14 -26.82 10.90
CA CYS A 90 -16.73 -27.68 9.89
C CYS A 90 -15.87 -27.56 8.62
N LYS A 91 -15.50 -28.69 8.03
CA LYS A 91 -14.72 -28.74 6.78
C LYS A 91 -15.60 -29.31 5.68
N VAL A 92 -15.80 -28.55 4.62
CA VAL A 92 -16.55 -28.96 3.43
C VAL A 92 -15.60 -28.94 2.24
N ALA A 93 -15.49 -30.06 1.54
CA ALA A 93 -14.71 -30.15 0.32
C ALA A 93 -15.47 -29.47 -0.83
N VAL A 94 -14.78 -28.70 -1.65
CA VAL A 94 -15.32 -28.01 -2.83
C VAL A 94 -14.53 -28.44 -4.06
N PRO A 95 -15.20 -28.71 -5.20
CA PRO A 95 -14.55 -29.30 -6.36
C PRO A 95 -13.61 -28.34 -7.11
N THR A 96 -13.87 -27.03 -7.06
CA THR A 96 -13.09 -26.01 -7.79
C THR A 96 -12.96 -24.73 -6.98
N ARG A 97 -12.21 -23.73 -7.47
CA ARG A 97 -12.21 -22.36 -6.93
C ARG A 97 -13.25 -21.53 -7.65
N ASP A 98 -14.49 -21.59 -7.20
CA ASP A 98 -15.59 -20.79 -7.76
C ASP A 98 -16.25 -19.92 -6.70
N ASN A 99 -17.32 -19.22 -7.08
CA ASN A 99 -18.11 -18.39 -6.20
C ASN A 99 -19.07 -19.26 -5.40
N TYR A 100 -18.89 -19.27 -4.08
CA TYR A 100 -19.70 -20.06 -3.15
C TYR A 100 -20.47 -19.15 -2.20
N LEU A 101 -21.69 -19.56 -1.87
CA LEU A 101 -22.53 -19.04 -0.81
C LEU A 101 -22.48 -20.02 0.35
N ILE A 102 -22.05 -19.55 1.51
CA ILE A 102 -21.96 -20.35 2.72
C ILE A 102 -23.04 -19.85 3.67
N ASP A 103 -24.01 -20.72 3.92
CA ASP A 103 -25.19 -20.43 4.72
C ASP A 103 -25.09 -21.21 6.03
N ILE A 104 -25.35 -20.53 7.15
CA ILE A 104 -25.52 -21.17 8.45
C ILE A 104 -27.02 -21.25 8.79
N ASP A 105 -27.49 -22.43 9.15
CA ASP A 105 -28.88 -22.61 9.57
C ASP A 105 -29.05 -22.12 11.01
N THR A 106 -29.70 -20.98 11.19
CA THR A 106 -29.92 -20.33 12.48
C THR A 106 -30.82 -21.14 13.42
N THR A 107 -31.59 -22.10 12.90
CA THR A 107 -32.44 -22.99 13.70
C THR A 107 -31.68 -24.16 14.31
N SER A 108 -30.50 -24.47 13.77
CA SER A 108 -29.63 -25.56 14.23
C SER A 108 -28.69 -25.17 15.38
N LEU A 109 -28.66 -23.89 15.77
CA LEU A 109 -27.79 -23.39 16.83
C LEU A 109 -28.24 -23.88 18.22
N PRO A 110 -27.38 -24.58 18.99
CA PRO A 110 -27.74 -25.02 20.33
C PRO A 110 -27.84 -23.84 21.32
N ASN A 111 -28.65 -24.02 22.36
CA ASN A 111 -28.80 -23.10 23.51
C ASN A 111 -29.48 -21.75 23.23
N GLY A 112 -30.25 -21.60 22.14
CA GLY A 112 -30.95 -20.34 21.83
C GLY A 112 -30.02 -19.20 21.39
N LEU A 113 -28.79 -19.53 21.00
CA LEU A 113 -27.81 -18.58 20.49
C LEU A 113 -28.26 -18.03 19.14
N THR A 114 -28.27 -16.72 18.99
CA THR A 114 -28.50 -16.03 17.72
C THR A 114 -27.17 -15.60 17.11
N LEU A 115 -27.16 -15.41 15.78
CA LEU A 115 -26.05 -14.74 15.12
C LEU A 115 -25.96 -13.29 15.58
N ILE A 116 -24.72 -12.87 15.84
CA ILE A 116 -24.34 -11.48 16.13
C ILE A 116 -24.79 -10.55 14.99
N ASP A 117 -24.61 -10.99 13.75
CA ASP A 117 -25.01 -10.26 12.56
C ASP A 117 -25.89 -11.16 11.68
N ALA A 118 -27.20 -10.95 11.74
CA ALA A 118 -28.17 -11.71 10.96
C ALA A 118 -27.95 -11.56 9.44
N ALA A 119 -27.38 -10.45 8.97
CA ALA A 119 -27.06 -10.24 7.56
C ALA A 119 -25.84 -11.06 7.10
N LYS A 120 -25.00 -11.54 8.04
CA LYS A 120 -23.89 -12.47 7.78
C LYS A 120 -24.27 -13.94 7.96
N ALA A 121 -25.56 -14.27 8.05
CA ALA A 121 -26.02 -15.65 7.96
C ALA A 121 -25.65 -16.30 6.61
N GLN A 122 -25.47 -15.48 5.58
CA GLN A 122 -24.98 -15.89 4.27
C GLN A 122 -23.68 -15.14 3.96
N VAL A 123 -22.60 -15.87 3.70
CA VAL A 123 -21.31 -15.28 3.32
C VAL A 123 -20.99 -15.67 1.89
N LYS A 124 -20.92 -14.66 1.01
CA LYS A 124 -20.43 -14.84 -0.36
C LYS A 124 -18.91 -14.88 -0.36
N VAL A 125 -18.36 -15.95 -0.93
CA VAL A 125 -16.94 -16.13 -1.17
C VAL A 125 -16.72 -16.12 -2.67
N ASP A 126 -16.12 -15.05 -3.20
CA ASP A 126 -15.74 -15.03 -4.62
C ASP A 126 -14.43 -15.79 -4.85
N GLN A 127 -14.23 -16.29 -6.07
CA GLN A 127 -13.02 -17.02 -6.48
C GLN A 127 -11.69 -16.32 -6.13
N VAL A 128 -11.68 -14.97 -6.19
CA VAL A 128 -10.48 -14.14 -5.92
C VAL A 128 -10.09 -14.17 -4.43
N LEU A 129 -11.01 -14.55 -3.53
CA LEU A 129 -10.77 -14.62 -2.10
C LEU A 129 -10.08 -15.92 -1.64
N PHE A 130 -9.90 -16.90 -2.53
CA PHE A 130 -9.10 -18.11 -2.27
C PHE A 130 -7.61 -17.81 -2.45
N THR A 131 -6.94 -17.40 -1.36
CA THR A 131 -5.50 -17.15 -1.34
C THR A 131 -4.67 -18.41 -1.14
N THR A 132 -5.29 -19.52 -0.72
CA THR A 132 -4.72 -20.87 -0.59
C THR A 132 -5.76 -21.91 -1.03
N ASN A 133 -5.42 -23.21 -1.02
CA ASN A 133 -6.39 -24.30 -1.27
C ASN A 133 -7.51 -24.37 -0.20
N THR A 134 -7.38 -23.61 0.89
CA THR A 134 -8.40 -23.52 1.94
C THR A 134 -8.92 -22.09 2.09
N LYS A 135 -10.23 -21.94 2.27
CA LYS A 135 -10.84 -20.68 2.67
C LYS A 135 -11.52 -20.86 4.02
N ARG A 136 -11.16 -20.02 4.99
CA ARG A 136 -11.84 -19.97 6.29
C ARG A 136 -12.93 -18.90 6.29
N VAL A 137 -14.12 -19.26 6.73
CA VAL A 137 -15.23 -18.36 7.02
C VAL A 137 -15.61 -18.53 8.48
N THR A 138 -15.83 -17.45 9.21
CA THR A 138 -16.16 -17.50 10.64
C THR A 138 -17.47 -16.79 10.90
N PHE A 139 -18.40 -17.50 11.52
CA PHE A 139 -19.67 -17.00 12.01
C PHE A 139 -19.55 -16.77 13.51
N PHE A 140 -20.03 -15.62 13.97
CA PHE A 140 -20.02 -15.27 15.39
C PHE A 140 -21.44 -15.31 15.94
N THR A 141 -21.64 -15.98 17.07
CA THR A 141 -22.91 -16.10 17.79
C THR A 141 -22.81 -15.44 19.17
N GLY A 142 -23.94 -15.06 19.78
CA GLY A 142 -23.98 -14.51 21.15
C GLY A 142 -24.74 -13.18 21.29
N ASP A 143 -25.04 -12.78 22.53
CA ASP A 143 -25.76 -11.53 22.87
C ASP A 143 -24.90 -10.26 22.68
N SER A 144 -23.58 -10.42 22.73
CA SER A 144 -22.61 -9.34 22.70
C SER A 144 -22.08 -9.15 21.29
N GLY A 145 -22.95 -8.71 20.38
CA GLY A 145 -22.52 -8.52 19.03
C GLY A 145 -23.51 -7.86 18.10
N VAL A 146 -24.27 -6.88 18.57
CA VAL A 146 -24.61 -5.79 17.66
C VAL A 146 -23.34 -4.96 17.43
N SER A 147 -22.36 -5.54 16.74
CA SER A 147 -21.44 -4.79 15.89
C SER A 147 -22.08 -4.60 14.51
N GLY A 148 -23.40 -4.42 14.47
CA GLY A 148 -24.02 -3.61 13.46
C GLY A 148 -23.63 -2.18 13.78
N SER A 149 -22.40 -1.78 13.44
CA SER A 149 -22.00 -0.38 13.48
C SER A 149 -23.14 0.39 12.84
N THR A 150 -23.75 1.35 13.55
CA THR A 150 -24.91 2.08 13.03
C THR A 150 -24.58 2.56 11.61
N GLU A 151 -25.53 2.62 10.69
CA GLU A 151 -25.27 3.06 9.30
C GLU A 151 -24.42 4.35 9.27
N ILE A 152 -24.68 5.26 10.21
CA ILE A 152 -23.91 6.48 10.48
C ILE A 152 -22.43 6.18 10.81
N GLU A 153 -22.15 5.23 11.69
CA GLU A 153 -20.78 4.82 12.05
C GLU A 153 -20.03 4.26 10.85
N ARG A 154 -20.72 3.45 10.03
CA ARG A 154 -20.15 2.95 8.77
C ARG A 154 -19.81 4.09 7.82
N TYR A 155 -20.69 5.08 7.67
CA TYR A 155 -20.41 6.26 6.86
C TYR A 155 -19.22 7.07 7.42
N LEU A 156 -19.16 7.30 8.73
CA LEU A 156 -18.07 8.02 9.39
C LEU A 156 -16.72 7.29 9.23
N GLN A 157 -16.71 5.96 9.37
CA GLN A 157 -15.51 5.15 9.14
C GLN A 157 -15.03 5.29 7.69
N ARG A 158 -15.94 5.21 6.71
CA ARG A 158 -15.58 5.31 5.28
C ARG A 158 -15.10 6.70 4.90
N LEU A 159 -15.68 7.75 5.48
CA LEU A 159 -15.18 9.11 5.33
C LEU A 159 -13.75 9.23 5.88
N THR A 160 -13.49 8.66 7.06
CA THR A 160 -12.14 8.66 7.66
C THR A 160 -11.13 7.92 6.79
N ASP A 161 -11.47 6.73 6.30
CA ASP A 161 -10.63 5.95 5.39
C ASP A 161 -10.37 6.71 4.07
N GLY A 162 -11.37 7.41 3.55
CA GLY A 162 -11.28 8.26 2.37
C GLY A 162 -10.37 9.47 2.58
N ILE A 163 -10.47 10.15 3.73
CA ILE A 163 -9.59 11.26 4.10
C ILE A 163 -8.14 10.77 4.22
N ARG A 164 -7.90 9.63 4.88
CA ARG A 164 -6.55 9.03 4.98
C ARG A 164 -5.97 8.78 3.60
N LEU A 165 -6.73 8.14 2.72
CA LEU A 165 -6.30 7.87 1.33
C LEU A 165 -6.05 9.18 0.57
N GLY A 166 -6.92 10.17 0.74
CA GLY A 166 -6.81 11.49 0.12
C GLY A 166 -5.53 12.23 0.53
N ILE A 167 -5.12 12.15 1.81
CA ILE A 167 -3.86 12.74 2.29
C ILE A 167 -2.67 12.10 1.55
N ILE A 168 -2.64 10.77 1.43
CA ILE A 168 -1.56 10.06 0.73
C ILE A 168 -1.50 10.48 -0.74
N ILE A 169 -2.65 10.51 -1.43
CA ILE A 169 -2.74 10.92 -2.83
C ILE A 169 -2.32 12.39 -2.99
N ALA A 170 -2.75 13.28 -2.09
CA ALA A 170 -2.40 14.69 -2.11
C ALA A 170 -0.88 14.88 -1.96
N MET A 171 -0.24 14.18 -1.03
CA MET A 171 1.23 14.23 -0.87
C MET A 171 1.96 13.83 -2.15
N CYS A 172 1.55 12.71 -2.76
CA CYS A 172 2.14 12.25 -4.02
C CYS A 172 1.92 13.27 -5.15
N SER A 173 0.73 13.86 -5.20
CA SER A 173 0.30 14.82 -6.22
C SER A 173 1.03 16.16 -6.12
N VAL A 174 1.29 16.66 -4.91
CA VAL A 174 2.04 17.91 -4.70
C VAL A 174 3.46 17.81 -5.29
N GLY A 175 4.12 16.66 -5.12
CA GLY A 175 5.43 16.42 -5.73
C GLY A 175 5.38 16.45 -7.26
N LEU A 176 4.41 15.74 -7.85
CA LEU A 176 4.22 15.72 -9.31
C LEU A 176 3.89 17.10 -9.87
N SER A 177 2.97 17.83 -9.23
CA SER A 177 2.56 19.18 -9.62
C SER A 177 3.73 20.16 -9.60
N LEU A 178 4.61 20.06 -8.60
CA LEU A 178 5.80 20.90 -8.51
C LEU A 178 6.78 20.65 -9.66
N VAL A 179 7.02 19.38 -10.00
CA VAL A 179 7.90 19.00 -11.11
C VAL A 179 7.34 19.47 -12.45
N ILE A 180 6.05 19.24 -12.70
CA ILE A 180 5.40 19.69 -13.93
C ILE A 180 5.40 21.22 -14.00
N GLY A 181 5.13 21.89 -12.88
CA GLY A 181 5.10 23.35 -12.80
C GLY A 181 6.43 23.99 -13.18
N THR A 182 7.57 23.42 -12.76
CA THR A 182 8.90 24.01 -13.07
C THR A 182 9.51 23.53 -14.38
N THR A 183 9.22 22.29 -14.81
CA THR A 183 9.83 21.69 -16.01
C THR A 183 8.96 21.77 -17.26
N GLY A 184 7.64 21.88 -17.10
CA GLY A 184 6.67 21.73 -18.19
C GLY A 184 6.60 20.31 -18.78
N VAL A 185 7.19 19.31 -18.10
CA VAL A 185 7.24 17.91 -18.58
C VAL A 185 6.47 17.01 -17.62
N THR A 186 5.47 16.31 -18.16
CA THR A 186 4.73 15.28 -17.42
C THR A 186 5.58 14.02 -17.28
N ASN A 187 6.02 13.72 -16.07
CA ASN A 187 6.77 12.51 -15.75
C ASN A 187 5.84 11.39 -15.23
N PHE A 188 5.48 10.45 -16.09
CA PHE A 188 4.65 9.29 -15.72
C PHE A 188 5.37 8.29 -14.79
N ALA A 189 6.70 8.33 -14.72
CA ALA A 189 7.47 7.46 -13.82
C ALA A 189 7.45 7.94 -12.35
N HIS A 190 6.81 9.07 -12.05
CA HIS A 190 6.71 9.59 -10.68
C HIS A 190 6.02 8.60 -9.73
N GLY A 191 5.02 7.87 -10.19
CA GLY A 191 4.37 6.80 -9.42
C GLY A 191 5.37 5.72 -8.99
N GLU A 192 6.25 5.31 -9.90
CA GLU A 192 7.28 4.31 -9.63
C GLU A 192 8.37 4.81 -8.67
N MET A 193 8.62 6.11 -8.62
CA MET A 193 9.50 6.70 -7.59
C MET A 193 8.89 6.56 -6.18
N VAL A 194 7.56 6.67 -6.07
CA VAL A 194 6.84 6.42 -4.81
C VAL A 194 6.90 4.93 -4.47
N THR A 195 6.67 4.05 -5.45
CA THR A 195 6.80 2.58 -5.29
C THR A 195 8.19 2.21 -4.80
N PHE A 196 9.25 2.79 -5.37
CA PHE A 196 10.62 2.57 -4.94
C PHE A 196 10.84 2.93 -3.46
N GLY A 197 10.31 4.07 -3.01
CA GLY A 197 10.35 4.45 -1.59
C GLY A 197 9.64 3.44 -0.69
N ALA A 198 8.46 2.96 -1.08
CA ALA A 198 7.73 1.93 -0.35
C ALA A 198 8.49 0.60 -0.27
N LEU A 199 9.14 0.19 -1.36
CA LEU A 199 9.97 -1.02 -1.42
C LEU A 199 11.23 -0.91 -0.55
N LEU A 200 11.89 0.26 -0.54
CA LEU A 200 13.01 0.50 0.39
C LEU A 200 12.55 0.43 1.84
N ALA A 201 11.40 1.03 2.18
CA ALA A 201 10.84 0.96 3.52
C ALA A 201 10.53 -0.50 3.92
N PHE A 202 9.97 -1.29 3.01
CA PHE A 202 9.80 -2.73 3.19
C PHE A 202 11.12 -3.45 3.41
N PHE A 203 12.12 -3.19 2.56
CA PHE A 203 13.42 -3.85 2.63
C PHE A 203 14.13 -3.60 3.96
N PHE A 204 14.23 -2.33 4.38
CA PHE A 204 14.84 -1.99 5.66
C PHE A 204 14.07 -2.57 6.85
N ASN A 205 12.74 -2.58 6.79
CA ASN A 205 11.94 -3.05 7.91
C ASN A 205 11.94 -4.58 8.05
N VAL A 206 11.87 -5.30 6.94
CA VAL A 206 11.68 -6.75 6.96
C VAL A 206 13.00 -7.50 6.85
N HIS A 207 13.88 -7.12 5.92
CA HIS A 207 15.15 -7.83 5.73
C HIS A 207 16.22 -7.39 6.73
N LEU A 208 16.28 -6.10 7.04
CA LEU A 208 17.28 -5.55 7.96
C LEU A 208 16.74 -5.36 9.39
N ASN A 209 15.45 -5.65 9.63
CA ASN A 209 14.78 -5.50 10.93
C ASN A 209 14.94 -4.08 11.54
N ILE A 210 15.13 -3.06 10.71
CA ILE A 210 15.27 -1.68 11.16
C ILE A 210 13.88 -1.09 11.43
N PRO A 211 13.65 -0.47 12.60
CA PRO A 211 12.39 0.20 12.90
C PRO A 211 12.07 1.30 11.87
N ILE A 212 10.79 1.44 11.52
CA ILE A 212 10.33 2.38 10.49
C ILE A 212 10.67 3.84 10.79
N LEU A 213 10.72 4.23 12.06
CA LEU A 213 11.13 5.57 12.46
C LEU A 213 12.58 5.89 12.05
N ILE A 214 13.47 4.89 12.10
CA ILE A 214 14.88 5.04 11.76
C ILE A 214 15.08 4.87 10.25
N SER A 215 14.37 3.93 9.63
CA SER A 215 14.46 3.74 8.18
C SER A 215 13.81 4.89 7.40
N GLY A 216 12.85 5.62 7.97
CA GLY A 216 12.14 6.71 7.31
C GLY A 216 13.06 7.78 6.70
N PRO A 217 13.93 8.45 7.47
CA PRO A 217 14.89 9.41 6.94
C PRO A 217 15.82 8.81 5.88
N LEU A 218 16.27 7.57 6.08
CA LEU A 218 17.14 6.87 5.13
C LEU A 218 16.43 6.61 3.80
N VAL A 219 15.17 6.20 3.84
CA VAL A 219 14.31 5.99 2.66
C VAL A 219 14.07 7.31 1.94
N ILE A 220 13.82 8.41 2.66
CA ILE A 220 13.67 9.74 2.06
C ILE A 220 14.95 10.15 1.31
N LEU A 221 16.11 9.95 1.94
CA LEU A 221 17.40 10.26 1.33
C LEU A 221 17.66 9.41 0.08
N LEU A 222 17.46 8.09 0.16
CA LEU A 222 17.69 7.17 -0.95
C LEU A 222 16.66 7.35 -2.08
N GLY A 223 15.40 7.63 -1.74
CA GLY A 223 14.34 7.93 -2.71
C GLY A 223 14.60 9.25 -3.43
N GLY A 224 14.96 10.32 -2.70
CA GLY A 224 15.36 11.59 -3.31
C GLY A 224 16.60 11.43 -4.19
N CYS A 225 17.55 10.63 -3.75
CA CYS A 225 18.72 10.27 -4.52
C CYS A 225 18.38 9.52 -5.82
N PHE A 226 17.45 8.57 -5.76
CA PHE A 226 16.96 7.85 -6.94
C PHE A 226 16.27 8.80 -7.94
N GLY A 227 15.45 9.73 -7.44
CA GLY A 227 14.86 10.80 -8.26
C GLY A 227 15.93 11.66 -8.95
N LEU A 228 16.97 12.08 -8.21
CA LEU A 228 18.10 12.83 -8.77
C LEU A 228 18.86 12.02 -9.83
N LEU A 229 19.05 10.72 -9.62
CA LEU A 229 19.69 9.85 -10.61
C LEU A 229 18.86 9.72 -11.89
N ILE A 230 17.54 9.57 -11.78
CA ILE A 230 16.66 9.53 -12.95
C ILE A 230 16.68 10.89 -13.67
N ASN A 231 16.59 11.99 -12.94
CA ASN A 231 16.68 13.33 -13.52
C ASN A 231 18.02 13.50 -14.25
N TRP A 232 19.14 13.28 -13.57
CA TRP A 232 20.48 13.45 -14.15
C TRP A 232 20.78 12.49 -15.31
N GLY A 233 20.38 11.23 -15.18
CA GLY A 233 20.68 10.16 -16.13
C GLY A 233 19.82 10.20 -17.39
N ILE A 234 18.56 10.61 -17.25
CA ILE A 234 17.56 10.57 -18.32
C ILE A 234 17.11 12.00 -18.65
N PHE A 235 16.26 12.61 -17.81
CA PHE A 235 15.54 13.83 -18.17
C PHE A 235 16.46 15.03 -18.45
N ALA A 236 17.44 15.31 -17.59
CA ALA A 236 18.41 16.38 -17.78
C ALA A 236 19.24 16.20 -19.06
N ARG A 237 19.52 14.96 -19.50
CA ARG A 237 20.21 14.70 -20.76
C ARG A 237 19.30 14.92 -21.96
N LEU A 238 18.05 14.49 -21.87
CA LEU A 238 17.05 14.71 -22.93
C LEU A 238 16.81 16.20 -23.14
N THR A 239 16.62 16.95 -22.06
CA THR A 239 16.44 18.41 -22.09
C THR A 239 17.66 19.12 -22.67
N LYS A 240 18.89 18.73 -22.27
CA LYS A 240 20.13 19.29 -22.87
C LYS A 240 20.27 19.01 -24.35
N ARG A 241 19.69 17.91 -24.85
CA ARG A 241 19.67 17.57 -26.29
C ARG A 241 18.52 18.27 -27.05
N GLY A 242 17.73 19.12 -26.38
CA GLY A 242 16.63 19.84 -27.02
C GLY A 242 15.42 18.95 -27.35
N ILE A 243 15.28 17.80 -26.69
CA ILE A 243 14.14 16.90 -26.94
C ILE A 243 12.88 17.52 -26.35
N GLY A 244 11.85 17.69 -27.19
CA GLY A 244 10.59 18.32 -26.81
C GLY A 244 9.81 17.55 -25.73
N SER A 245 9.00 18.27 -24.95
CA SER A 245 8.26 17.75 -23.79
C SER A 245 7.39 16.53 -24.12
N ASN A 246 6.76 16.50 -25.30
CA ASN A 246 5.94 15.36 -25.74
C ASN A 246 6.75 14.07 -25.91
N SER A 247 8.00 14.17 -26.37
CA SER A 247 8.88 13.00 -26.49
C SER A 247 9.39 12.56 -25.11
N GLN A 248 9.68 13.51 -24.21
CA GLN A 248 10.07 13.18 -22.84
C GLN A 248 8.95 12.48 -22.06
N LEU A 249 7.69 12.84 -22.33
CA LEU A 249 6.52 12.15 -21.80
C LEU A 249 6.53 10.67 -22.21
N VAL A 250 6.74 10.37 -23.50
CA VAL A 250 6.82 8.97 -24.00
C VAL A 250 7.98 8.22 -23.33
N VAL A 251 9.13 8.86 -23.16
CA VAL A 251 10.27 8.26 -22.42
C VAL A 251 9.89 7.97 -20.96
N SER A 252 9.18 8.88 -20.30
CA SER A 252 8.73 8.67 -18.92
C SER A 252 7.71 7.52 -18.79
N LEU A 253 6.86 7.32 -19.79
CA LEU A 253 5.92 6.21 -19.83
C LEU A 253 6.67 4.87 -20.00
N GLY A 254 7.63 4.83 -20.93
CA GLY A 254 8.50 3.66 -21.10
C GLY A 254 9.31 3.35 -19.84
N LEU A 255 9.83 4.38 -19.18
CA LEU A 255 10.54 4.24 -17.90
C LEU A 255 9.61 3.71 -16.79
N SER A 256 8.38 4.21 -16.72
CA SER A 256 7.37 3.73 -15.77
C SER A 256 7.09 2.24 -15.96
N LEU A 257 6.83 1.81 -17.21
CA LEU A 257 6.62 0.40 -17.55
C LEU A 257 7.85 -0.47 -17.28
N MET A 258 9.05 0.05 -17.51
CA MET A 258 10.28 -0.66 -17.18
C MET A 258 10.41 -0.86 -15.66
N LEU A 259 10.19 0.20 -14.87
CA LEU A 259 10.34 0.17 -13.42
C LEU A 259 9.29 -0.71 -12.74
N ILE A 260 8.02 -0.61 -13.13
CA ILE A 260 6.98 -1.47 -12.54
C ILE A 260 7.27 -2.96 -12.77
N ASN A 261 7.70 -3.34 -13.99
CA ASN A 261 8.05 -4.71 -14.31
C ASN A 261 9.35 -5.16 -13.60
N LEU A 262 10.32 -4.26 -13.47
CA LEU A 262 11.54 -4.53 -12.71
C LEU A 262 11.21 -4.79 -11.23
N PHE A 263 10.33 -3.99 -10.63
CA PHE A 263 9.90 -4.17 -9.24
C PHE A 263 9.11 -5.46 -9.05
N LEU A 264 8.20 -5.78 -9.97
CA LEU A 264 7.47 -7.05 -9.98
C LEU A 264 8.41 -8.26 -10.10
N PHE A 265 9.45 -8.15 -10.94
CA PHE A 265 10.46 -9.20 -11.09
C PHE A 265 11.28 -9.40 -9.80
N LEU A 266 11.67 -8.32 -9.12
CA LEU A 266 12.51 -8.39 -7.92
C LEU A 266 11.74 -8.76 -6.64
N PHE A 267 10.52 -8.24 -6.45
CA PHE A 267 9.78 -8.37 -5.20
C PHE A 267 8.51 -9.22 -5.29
N GLY A 268 8.06 -9.53 -6.51
CA GLY A 268 6.80 -10.21 -6.80
C GLY A 268 5.57 -9.30 -6.67
N GLY A 269 4.43 -9.77 -7.19
CA GLY A 269 3.15 -9.03 -7.18
C GLY A 269 2.28 -9.24 -5.94
N ARG A 270 2.78 -9.91 -4.89
CA ARG A 270 2.00 -10.21 -3.68
C ARG A 270 2.09 -9.08 -2.67
N THR A 271 0.97 -8.74 -2.04
CA THR A 271 0.95 -7.80 -0.90
C THR A 271 1.89 -8.28 0.21
N LYS A 272 2.81 -7.41 0.62
CA LYS A 272 3.73 -7.64 1.73
C LYS A 272 3.34 -6.78 2.92
N GLN A 273 3.40 -7.34 4.11
CA GLN A 273 3.19 -6.61 5.36
C GLN A 273 4.53 -6.18 5.96
N LEU A 274 4.51 -5.02 6.63
CA LEU A 274 5.65 -4.51 7.39
C LEU A 274 5.64 -5.13 8.78
N THR A 275 6.77 -5.68 9.22
CA THR A 275 6.91 -6.34 10.54
C THR A 275 6.53 -5.41 11.68
N SER A 276 6.94 -4.13 11.60
CA SER A 276 6.63 -3.13 12.63
C SER A 276 5.15 -2.79 12.77
N PHE A 277 4.31 -3.15 11.80
CA PHE A 277 2.88 -2.86 11.80
C PHE A 277 1.98 -4.10 11.77
N SER A 278 2.56 -5.30 11.87
CA SER A 278 1.82 -6.56 11.74
C SER A 278 0.91 -6.87 12.94
N LYS A 279 1.18 -6.28 14.12
CA LYS A 279 0.42 -6.51 15.37
C LYS A 279 -0.06 -5.21 15.99
N GLN A 280 -0.91 -4.47 15.28
CA GLN A 280 -1.52 -3.26 15.81
C GLN A 280 -2.98 -3.51 16.21
N VAL A 281 -3.30 -3.12 17.43
CA VAL A 281 -4.68 -3.05 17.91
C VAL A 281 -5.29 -1.74 17.40
N ASN A 282 -6.52 -1.79 16.91
CA ASN A 282 -7.24 -0.58 16.52
C ASN A 282 -7.46 0.32 17.73
N LEU A 283 -7.22 1.61 17.55
CA LEU A 283 -7.66 2.63 18.48
C LEU A 283 -9.10 2.97 18.12
N GLU A 284 -10.01 2.67 19.04
CA GLU A 284 -11.43 2.98 18.88
C GLU A 284 -11.68 4.38 19.47
N ILE A 285 -11.95 5.34 18.58
CA ILE A 285 -12.31 6.71 18.95
C ILE A 285 -13.79 6.87 18.64
N GLY A 286 -14.63 6.48 19.61
CA GLY A 286 -16.08 6.40 19.43
C GLY A 286 -16.43 5.46 18.27
N PRO A 287 -17.16 5.91 17.23
CA PRO A 287 -17.59 5.05 16.13
C PRO A 287 -16.51 4.79 15.07
N ILE A 288 -15.32 5.39 15.23
CA ILE A 288 -14.24 5.32 14.25
C ILE A 288 -13.09 4.48 14.81
N GLY A 289 -12.74 3.40 14.11
CA GLY A 289 -11.57 2.58 14.39
C GLY A 289 -10.40 2.99 13.51
N ILE A 290 -9.29 3.44 14.12
CA ILE A 290 -8.08 3.81 13.40
C ILE A 290 -6.87 3.04 13.92
N THR A 291 -6.08 2.45 13.02
CA THR A 291 -4.81 1.83 13.42
C THR A 291 -3.79 2.93 13.77
N PRO A 292 -2.87 2.71 14.74
CA PRO A 292 -1.78 3.64 15.00
C PRO A 292 -0.92 3.94 13.77
N ARG A 293 -0.74 2.98 12.85
CA ARG A 293 -0.09 3.21 11.55
C ARG A 293 -0.84 4.23 10.71
N ASP A 294 -2.15 4.07 10.56
CA ASP A 294 -2.96 4.98 9.75
C ASP A 294 -2.97 6.38 10.34
N LEU A 295 -3.09 6.49 11.66
CA LEU A 295 -3.03 7.78 12.35
C LEU A 295 -1.67 8.47 12.17
N THR A 296 -0.57 7.74 12.35
CA THR A 296 0.79 8.29 12.16
C THR A 296 1.05 8.70 10.71
N THR A 297 0.61 7.91 9.73
CA THR A 297 0.74 8.28 8.31
C THR A 297 -0.10 9.51 7.94
N ALA A 298 -1.32 9.63 8.47
CA ALA A 298 -2.18 10.79 8.25
C ALA A 298 -1.59 12.07 8.86
N ILE A 299 -1.14 12.02 10.12
CA ILE A 299 -0.51 13.15 10.82
C ILE A 299 0.75 13.59 10.08
N LEU A 300 1.65 12.63 9.76
CA LEU A 300 2.88 12.94 9.03
C LEU A 300 2.59 13.53 7.66
N GLY A 301 1.55 13.04 6.97
CA GLY A 301 1.17 13.54 5.67
C GLY A 301 0.64 14.97 5.71
N ILE A 302 -0.19 15.31 6.69
CA ILE A 302 -0.64 16.69 6.92
C ILE A 302 0.55 17.60 7.22
N ILE A 303 1.48 17.17 8.08
CA ILE A 303 2.69 17.93 8.40
C ILE A 303 3.51 18.21 7.13
N ILE A 304 3.71 17.21 6.28
CA ILE A 304 4.47 17.36 5.03
C ILE A 304 3.76 18.31 4.07
N LEU A 305 2.44 18.16 3.88
CA LEU A 305 1.65 19.03 3.01
C LEU A 305 1.71 20.49 3.46
N LEU A 306 1.51 20.74 4.77
CA LEU A 306 1.61 22.08 5.33
C LEU A 306 3.04 22.64 5.23
N SER A 307 4.05 21.81 5.46
CA SER A 307 5.46 22.21 5.35
C SER A 307 5.81 22.62 3.92
N VAL A 308 5.36 21.86 2.91
CA VAL A 308 5.56 22.19 1.50
C VAL A 308 4.80 23.45 1.13
N ALA A 309 3.52 23.56 1.52
CA ALA A 309 2.71 24.75 1.25
C ALA A 309 3.34 26.02 1.85
N PHE A 310 3.74 25.96 3.11
CA PHE A 310 4.41 27.08 3.79
C PHE A 310 5.74 27.42 3.12
N SER A 311 6.55 26.41 2.77
CA SER A 311 7.82 26.60 2.07
C SER A 311 7.63 27.30 0.72
N LEU A 312 6.65 26.89 -0.08
CA LEU A 312 6.35 27.51 -1.37
C LEU A 312 5.85 28.96 -1.22
N GLN A 313 5.04 29.23 -0.20
CA GLN A 313 4.44 30.55 0.01
C GLN A 313 5.40 31.57 0.63
N ARG A 314 6.21 31.15 1.62
CA ARG A 314 7.00 32.06 2.48
C ARG A 314 8.49 32.09 2.15
N SER A 315 9.07 31.03 1.58
CA SER A 315 10.52 30.98 1.36
C SER A 315 10.97 31.71 0.09
N ARG A 316 12.25 32.13 0.05
CA ARG A 316 12.87 32.72 -1.16
C ARG A 316 12.89 31.72 -2.32
N LEU A 317 13.14 30.45 -2.02
CA LEU A 317 13.13 29.36 -2.99
C LEU A 317 11.72 29.17 -3.57
N GLY A 318 10.68 29.23 -2.74
CA GLY A 318 9.28 29.14 -3.17
C GLY A 318 8.85 30.29 -4.09
N LYS A 319 9.37 31.51 -3.87
CA LYS A 319 9.17 32.63 -4.80
C LYS A 319 9.86 32.38 -6.15
N ALA A 320 11.08 31.87 -6.14
CA ALA A 320 11.82 31.53 -7.35
C ALA A 320 11.13 30.40 -8.16
N ILE A 321 10.66 29.34 -7.49
CA ILE A 321 9.90 28.26 -8.11
C ILE A 321 8.66 28.80 -8.82
N ARG A 322 7.85 29.64 -8.14
CA ARG A 322 6.63 30.22 -8.73
C ARG A 322 6.94 31.12 -9.93
N ALA A 323 7.98 31.95 -9.83
CA ALA A 323 8.41 32.78 -10.95
C ALA A 323 8.85 31.92 -12.17
N VAL A 324 9.56 30.82 -11.93
CA VAL A 324 9.99 29.88 -12.98
C VAL A 324 8.80 29.15 -13.59
N SER A 325 7.81 28.75 -12.80
CA SER A 325 6.60 28.08 -13.30
C SER A 325 5.70 29.00 -14.13
N ASP A 326 5.66 30.29 -13.81
CA ASP A 326 4.88 31.26 -14.57
C ASP A 326 5.55 31.55 -15.92
N ASN A 327 6.84 31.90 -15.91
CA ASN A 327 7.61 32.12 -17.13
C ASN A 327 9.12 32.00 -16.89
N VAL A 328 9.71 30.89 -17.37
CA VAL A 328 11.15 30.61 -17.25
C VAL A 328 12.02 31.73 -17.85
N GLN A 329 11.61 32.32 -18.98
CA GLN A 329 12.40 33.33 -19.69
C GLN A 329 12.44 34.65 -18.91
N LEU A 330 11.28 35.12 -18.43
CA LEU A 330 11.19 36.33 -17.60
C LEU A 330 11.88 36.15 -16.24
N ALA A 331 11.74 34.96 -15.63
CA ALA A 331 12.45 34.64 -14.39
C ALA A 331 13.98 34.75 -14.59
N SER A 332 14.51 34.22 -15.70
CA SER A 332 15.95 34.32 -15.99
C SER A 332 16.43 35.76 -16.23
N ALA A 333 15.59 36.61 -16.85
CA ALA A 333 15.91 38.02 -17.09
C ALA A 333 15.96 38.87 -15.80
N THR A 334 15.26 38.43 -14.74
CA THR A 334 15.27 39.09 -13.43
C THR A 334 16.38 38.60 -12.50
N GLY A 335 17.31 37.77 -13.00
CA GLY A 335 18.47 37.28 -12.26
C GLY A 335 18.21 36.02 -11.44
N ILE A 336 17.07 35.34 -11.63
CA ILE A 336 16.81 34.03 -11.01
C ILE A 336 17.58 32.96 -11.81
N ASP A 337 18.43 32.19 -11.12
CA ASP A 337 19.08 31.02 -11.71
C ASP A 337 18.06 29.89 -11.92
N THR A 338 17.39 29.92 -13.07
CA THR A 338 16.33 28.97 -13.43
C THR A 338 16.87 27.54 -13.54
N GLN A 339 18.13 27.36 -13.94
CA GLN A 339 18.74 26.03 -13.98
C GLN A 339 18.89 25.41 -12.60
N LYS A 340 19.25 26.22 -11.59
CA LYS A 340 19.34 25.76 -10.20
C LYS A 340 17.96 25.41 -9.61
N VAL A 341 16.91 26.11 -10.04
CA VAL A 341 15.53 25.84 -9.60
C VAL A 341 14.95 24.58 -10.26
N ILE A 342 15.34 24.29 -11.50
CA ILE A 342 14.84 23.14 -12.28
C ILE A 342 15.57 21.82 -11.92
N ARG A 343 16.79 21.88 -11.38
CA ARG A 343 17.60 20.71 -11.03
C ARG A 343 17.20 20.06 -9.72
#